data_AF-A0A1G5F2U9-F1
#
_entry.id   AF-A0A1G5F2U9-F1
#
_cell.length_a   1.000
_cell.length_b   1.000
_cell.length_c   1.000
_cell.angle_alpha   90.00
_cell.angle_beta   90.00
_cell.angle_gamma   90.00
#
_symmetry.space_group_name_H-M   'P 1'
#
loop_
_entity.id
_entity.type
_entity.pdbx_description
1 polymer ?
#
loop_
_entity_poly.entity_id
_entity_poly.type
_entity_poly.pdbx_seq_one_letter_code
_entity_poly.pdbx_strand_id
1 'polypeptide(L)'
;MIKGFKDFIMRGNVIDLAVAVVIGGAFTALVTAIVTSVINPLIALVYKPDEKTGAIGPTFTGLHGDDVTFPLGGLISAIISFFAVALVVYLVFVVPMNKWKERQAAKAGVVEEAAKLPTEAELLIQIRDLLEQQRGTTAAPTRSTEPPSPSI
;
A
#
# COMPACT_ATOMS: atom_id res chain seq x y z
N MET A 1 -33.46 3.30 -11.59
CA MET A 1 -32.27 2.45 -11.43
C MET A 1 -31.01 3.10 -11.99
N ILE A 2 -31.00 3.51 -13.27
CA ILE A 2 -29.82 4.15 -13.91
C ILE A 2 -29.33 5.42 -13.19
N LYS A 3 -30.26 6.26 -12.68
CA LYS A 3 -29.90 7.47 -11.91
C LYS A 3 -29.20 7.14 -10.58
N GLY A 4 -29.72 6.17 -9.83
CA GLY A 4 -29.10 5.71 -8.57
C GLY A 4 -27.77 4.98 -8.77
N PHE A 5 -27.58 4.30 -9.90
CA PHE A 5 -26.30 3.70 -10.29
C PHE A 5 -25.25 4.77 -10.63
N LYS A 6 -25.65 5.82 -11.38
CA LYS A 6 -24.80 6.98 -11.63
C LYS A 6 -24.39 7.65 -10.32
N ASP A 7 -25.33 7.90 -9.41
CA ASP A 7 -25.06 8.54 -8.11
C ASP A 7 -24.17 7.66 -7.20
N PHE A 8 -24.22 6.34 -7.36
CA PHE A 8 -23.33 5.40 -6.68
C PHE A 8 -21.90 5.44 -7.24
N ILE A 9 -21.74 5.43 -8.58
CA ILE A 9 -20.43 5.55 -9.22
C ILE A 9 -19.82 6.93 -8.98
N MET A 10 -20.60 8.01 -9.02
CA MET A 10 -20.09 9.36 -8.76
C MET A 10 -19.54 9.55 -7.33
N ARG A 11 -19.73 8.57 -6.45
CA ARG A 11 -19.05 8.48 -5.16
C ARG A 11 -17.59 8.13 -5.43
N GLY A 12 -16.71 9.14 -5.50
CA GLY A 12 -15.32 9.02 -5.99
C GLY A 12 -14.51 7.83 -5.46
N ASN A 13 -14.70 7.46 -4.18
CA ASN A 13 -14.06 6.28 -3.57
C ASN A 13 -14.33 4.96 -4.33
N VAL A 14 -15.46 4.82 -5.01
CA VAL A 14 -15.81 3.61 -5.78
C VAL A 14 -15.08 3.58 -7.12
N ILE A 15 -14.96 4.73 -7.79
CA ILE A 15 -14.24 4.84 -9.08
C ILE A 15 -12.76 4.55 -8.86
N ASP A 16 -12.15 5.16 -7.85
CA ASP A 16 -10.72 4.99 -7.58
C ASP A 16 -10.39 3.53 -7.25
N LEU A 17 -11.23 2.86 -6.45
CA LEU A 17 -11.11 1.44 -6.15
C LEU A 17 -11.28 0.58 -7.41
N ALA A 18 -12.30 0.85 -8.22
CA ALA A 18 -12.55 0.11 -9.45
C ALA A 18 -11.38 0.23 -10.45
N VAL A 19 -10.84 1.44 -10.62
CA VAL A 19 -9.68 1.69 -11.47
C VAL A 19 -8.45 0.95 -10.93
N ALA A 20 -8.20 1.01 -9.62
CA ALA A 20 -7.08 0.31 -8.99
C ALA A 20 -7.12 -1.21 -9.25
N VAL A 21 -8.29 -1.85 -9.10
CA VAL A 21 -8.47 -3.29 -9.32
C VAL A 21 -8.26 -3.67 -10.79
N VAL A 22 -8.84 -2.91 -11.72
CA VAL A 22 -8.73 -3.18 -13.17
C VAL A 22 -7.28 -3.03 -13.65
N ILE A 23 -6.61 -1.95 -13.25
CA ILE A 23 -5.21 -1.71 -13.63
C ILE A 23 -4.30 -2.76 -12.98
N GLY A 24 -4.51 -3.09 -11.70
CA GLY A 24 -3.74 -4.12 -11.01
C GLY A 24 -3.84 -5.49 -11.67
N GLY A 25 -5.05 -5.88 -12.09
CA GLY A 25 -5.28 -7.12 -12.83
C GLY A 25 -4.60 -7.14 -14.19
N ALA A 26 -4.77 -6.07 -14.99
CA ALA A 26 -4.16 -5.95 -16.32
C ALA A 26 -2.63 -5.99 -16.27
N PHE A 27 -2.03 -5.32 -15.28
CA PHE A 27 -0.58 -5.31 -15.10
C PHE A 27 -0.04 -6.69 -14.69
N THR A 28 -0.72 -7.37 -13.77
CA THR A 28 -0.36 -8.74 -13.36
C THR A 28 -0.41 -9.70 -14.54
N ALA A 29 -1.42 -9.57 -15.40
CA ALA A 29 -1.54 -10.38 -16.61
C ALA A 29 -0.38 -10.13 -17.59
N LEU A 30 0.03 -8.86 -17.76
CA LEU A 30 1.17 -8.51 -18.62
C LEU A 30 2.48 -9.14 -18.12
N VAL A 31 2.77 -9.02 -16.82
CA VAL A 31 4.00 -9.61 -16.25
C VAL A 31 3.94 -11.14 -16.33
N THR A 32 2.80 -11.75 -16.04
CA THR A 32 2.61 -13.20 -16.13
C THR A 32 2.83 -13.69 -17.57
N ALA A 33 2.38 -12.94 -18.57
CA ALA A 33 2.61 -13.26 -19.97
C ALA A 33 4.11 -13.24 -20.31
N ILE A 34 4.87 -12.25 -19.83
CA ILE A 34 6.32 -12.19 -20.03
C ILE A 34 7.02 -13.39 -19.36
N VAL A 35 6.64 -13.71 -18.12
CA VAL A 35 7.23 -14.86 -17.41
C VAL A 35 6.90 -16.16 -18.14
N THR A 36 5.65 -16.34 -18.55
CA THR A 36 5.21 -17.56 -19.24
C THR A 36 5.83 -17.70 -20.62
N SER A 37 6.01 -16.61 -21.36
CA SER A 37 6.53 -16.64 -22.73
C SER A 37 8.06 -16.60 -22.83
N VAL A 38 8.75 -16.08 -21.81
CA VAL A 38 10.22 -15.90 -21.85
C VAL A 38 10.91 -16.71 -20.77
N ILE A 39 10.49 -16.57 -19.51
CA ILE A 39 11.17 -17.19 -18.37
C ILE A 39 10.91 -18.70 -18.32
N ASN A 40 9.66 -19.14 -18.51
CA ASN A 40 9.31 -20.56 -18.47
C ASN A 40 10.04 -21.39 -19.54
N PRO A 41 10.13 -20.97 -20.82
CA PRO A 41 10.95 -21.65 -21.81
C PRO A 41 12.44 -21.72 -21.45
N LEU A 42 12.99 -20.66 -20.87
CA LEU A 42 14.39 -20.65 -20.41
C LEU A 42 14.63 -21.64 -19.27
N ILE A 43 13.68 -21.77 -18.34
CA ILE A 43 13.74 -22.77 -17.27
C ILE A 43 13.61 -24.18 -17.86
N ALA A 44 12.69 -24.39 -18.80
CA ALA A 44 12.49 -25.68 -19.48
C ALA A 44 13.70 -26.09 -20.33
N LEU A 45 14.53 -25.15 -20.78
CA LEU A 45 15.79 -25.45 -21.45
C LEU A 45 16.83 -26.07 -20.50
N VAL A 46 16.83 -25.64 -19.23
CA VAL A 46 17.74 -26.15 -18.18
C VAL A 46 17.18 -27.40 -17.51
N TYR A 47 15.85 -27.53 -17.46
CA TYR A 47 15.13 -28.63 -16.82
C TYR A 47 14.36 -29.43 -17.88
N LYS A 48 14.87 -30.60 -18.28
CA LYS A 48 14.18 -31.47 -19.25
C LYS A 48 12.80 -31.90 -18.71
N PRO A 49 11.70 -31.58 -19.40
CA PRO A 49 10.38 -32.16 -19.11
C PRO A 49 10.42 -33.67 -19.36
N ASP A 50 9.74 -34.46 -18.53
CA ASP A 50 9.60 -35.90 -18.78
C ASP A 50 8.76 -36.11 -20.06
N GLU A 51 9.24 -36.95 -20.98
CA GLU A 51 8.64 -37.14 -22.32
C GLU A 51 7.22 -37.73 -22.26
N LYS A 52 6.85 -38.33 -21.13
CA LYS A 52 5.54 -38.97 -20.96
C LYS A 52 4.42 -38.04 -20.49
N THR A 53 4.75 -36.98 -19.77
CA THR A 53 3.75 -36.10 -19.13
C THR A 53 3.90 -34.63 -19.53
N GLY A 54 5.01 -34.25 -20.20
CA GLY A 54 5.28 -32.85 -20.55
C GLY A 54 5.42 -31.94 -19.32
N ALA A 55 5.43 -32.52 -18.13
CA ALA A 55 5.53 -31.84 -16.85
C ALA A 55 6.93 -32.05 -16.27
N ILE A 56 7.44 -31.01 -15.64
CA ILE A 56 8.71 -31.06 -14.92
C ILE A 56 8.42 -31.56 -13.51
N GLY A 57 8.78 -32.81 -13.21
CA GLY A 57 8.78 -33.33 -11.84
C GLY A 57 8.75 -34.86 -11.74
N PRO A 58 9.00 -35.41 -10.54
CA PRO A 58 9.06 -36.86 -10.34
C PRO A 58 7.67 -37.49 -10.47
N THR A 59 7.61 -38.55 -11.26
CA THR A 59 6.43 -39.39 -11.45
C THR A 59 6.49 -40.55 -10.46
N PHE A 60 5.45 -40.70 -9.64
CA PHE A 60 5.32 -41.83 -8.70
C PHE A 60 4.11 -42.66 -9.07
N THR A 61 4.26 -43.99 -9.09
CA THR A 61 3.12 -44.89 -9.25
C THR A 61 2.22 -44.81 -8.02
N GLY A 62 0.99 -44.37 -8.22
CA GLY A 62 -0.02 -44.23 -7.19
C GLY A 62 -0.49 -45.58 -6.67
N LEU A 63 -1.21 -45.54 -5.54
CA LEU A 63 -1.69 -46.73 -4.82
C LEU A 63 -2.66 -47.61 -5.63
N HIS A 64 -3.17 -47.10 -6.76
CA HIS A 64 -4.11 -47.79 -7.67
C HIS A 64 -3.49 -48.18 -9.02
N GLY A 65 -2.17 -48.01 -9.19
CA GLY A 65 -1.47 -48.33 -10.45
C GLY A 65 -1.44 -47.19 -11.48
N ASP A 66 -2.05 -46.04 -11.19
CA ASP A 66 -1.98 -44.84 -12.02
C ASP A 66 -0.72 -44.03 -11.71
N ASP A 67 0.00 -43.58 -12.74
CA ASP A 67 1.16 -42.70 -12.59
C ASP A 67 0.71 -41.30 -12.14
N VAL A 68 1.07 -40.90 -10.92
CA VAL A 68 0.83 -39.56 -10.36
C VAL A 68 2.08 -38.72 -10.58
N THR A 69 1.97 -37.72 -11.46
CA THR A 69 3.06 -36.77 -11.71
C THR A 69 2.93 -35.57 -10.78
N PHE A 70 3.99 -35.23 -10.04
CA PHE A 70 4.04 -33.98 -9.27
C PHE A 70 4.63 -32.86 -10.14
N PRO A 71 3.84 -31.87 -10.60
CA PRO A 71 4.33 -30.81 -11.50
C PRO A 71 5.13 -29.75 -10.74
N LEU A 72 6.35 -30.08 -10.30
CA LEU A 72 7.26 -29.15 -9.63
C LEU A 72 7.63 -27.96 -10.53
N GLY A 73 7.63 -28.11 -11.85
CA GLY A 73 7.86 -27.00 -12.78
C GLY A 73 6.80 -25.90 -12.69
N GLY A 74 5.53 -26.28 -12.49
CA GLY A 74 4.45 -25.31 -12.30
C GLY A 74 4.63 -24.50 -11.03
N LEU A 75 5.09 -25.16 -9.95
CA LEU A 75 5.38 -24.49 -8.68
C LEU A 75 6.57 -23.53 -8.80
N ILE A 76 7.67 -23.97 -9.41
CA ILE A 76 8.87 -23.14 -9.61
C ILE A 76 8.54 -21.93 -10.50
N SER A 77 7.79 -22.15 -11.58
CA SER A 77 7.31 -21.09 -12.45
C SER A 77 6.44 -20.08 -11.70
N ALA A 78 5.50 -20.54 -10.87
CA ALA A 78 4.65 -19.66 -10.08
C ALA A 78 5.45 -18.81 -9.08
N ILE A 79 6.45 -19.40 -8.42
CA ILE A 79 7.34 -18.67 -7.51
C ILE A 79 8.13 -17.59 -8.27
N ILE A 80 8.70 -17.93 -9.42
CA ILE A 80 9.47 -16.98 -10.24
C ILE A 80 8.57 -15.87 -10.77
N SER A 81 7.34 -16.20 -11.19
CA SER A 81 6.34 -15.23 -11.61
C SER A 81 5.99 -14.26 -10.49
N PHE A 82 5.79 -14.78 -9.27
CA PHE A 82 5.52 -13.95 -8.09
C PHE A 82 6.66 -12.95 -7.82
N PHE A 83 7.91 -13.42 -7.81
CA PHE A 83 9.07 -12.54 -7.61
C PHE A 83 9.26 -11.55 -8.75
N ALA A 84 8.99 -11.95 -10.00
CA ALA A 84 9.06 -11.06 -11.15
C ALA A 84 8.03 -9.93 -11.04
N VAL A 85 6.77 -10.24 -10.73
CA VAL A 85 5.71 -9.23 -10.49
C VAL A 85 6.11 -8.31 -9.35
N ALA A 86 6.54 -8.85 -8.21
CA ALA A 86 6.96 -8.06 -7.06
C ALA A 86 8.12 -7.11 -7.40
N LEU A 87 9.12 -7.59 -8.14
CA LEU A 87 10.28 -6.80 -8.56
C LEU A 87 9.88 -5.65 -9.49
N VAL A 88 9.05 -5.93 -10.50
CA VAL A 88 8.61 -4.89 -11.44
C VAL A 88 7.74 -3.86 -10.73
N VAL A 89 6.80 -4.28 -9.87
CA VAL A 89 5.97 -3.35 -9.08
C VAL A 89 6.83 -2.47 -8.17
N TYR A 90 7.83 -3.05 -7.50
CA TYR A 90 8.77 -2.31 -6.67
C TYR A 90 9.54 -1.26 -7.49
N LEU A 91 10.09 -1.65 -8.64
CA LEU A 91 10.88 -0.76 -9.49
C LEU A 91 10.02 0.35 -10.11
N VAL A 92 8.81 0.04 -10.59
CA VAL A 92 7.94 0.99 -11.31
C VAL A 92 7.17 1.92 -10.37
N PHE A 93 6.77 1.45 -9.19
CA PHE A 93 5.96 2.26 -8.26
C PHE A 93 6.76 2.72 -7.05
N VAL A 94 7.46 1.82 -6.37
CA VAL A 94 8.12 2.13 -5.08
C VAL A 94 9.37 2.98 -5.27
N VAL A 95 10.26 2.63 -6.21
CA VAL A 95 11.50 3.38 -6.46
C VAL A 95 11.24 4.82 -6.88
N PRO A 96 10.39 5.14 -7.89
CA PRO A 96 10.14 6.52 -8.28
C PRO A 96 9.38 7.29 -7.21
N MET A 97 8.44 6.65 -6.50
CA MET A 97 7.75 7.29 -5.38
C MET A 97 8.72 7.66 -4.26
N ASN A 98 9.62 6.76 -3.89
CA ASN A 98 10.67 7.03 -2.91
C ASN A 98 11.63 8.12 -3.39
N LYS A 99 12.10 8.06 -4.65
CA LYS A 99 12.95 9.11 -5.23
C LYS A 99 12.27 10.47 -5.31
N TRP A 100 10.97 10.51 -5.58
CA TRP A 100 10.21 11.76 -5.60
C TRP A 100 10.04 12.32 -4.19
N LYS A 101 9.73 11.47 -3.20
CA LYS A 101 9.70 11.86 -1.78
C LYS A 101 11.05 12.39 -1.31
N GLU A 102 12.15 11.70 -1.63
CA GLU A 102 13.52 12.13 -1.34
C GLU A 102 13.86 13.47 -2.01
N ARG A 103 13.45 13.68 -3.26
CA ARG A 103 13.66 14.96 -3.97
C ARG A 103 12.81 16.09 -3.41
N GLN A 104 11.59 15.82 -2.95
CA GLN A 104 10.76 16.82 -2.27
C GLN A 104 11.35 17.17 -0.90
N ALA A 105 11.84 16.19 -0.14
CA ALA A 105 12.56 16.42 1.11
C ALA A 105 13.86 17.23 0.89
N ALA A 106 14.62 16.91 -0.15
CA ALA A 106 15.85 17.62 -0.49
C ALA A 106 15.60 19.07 -0.99
N LYS A 107 14.51 19.30 -1.73
CA LYS A 107 14.10 20.65 -2.18
C LYS A 107 13.53 21.51 -1.04
N ALA A 108 12.97 20.89 -0.01
CA ALA A 108 12.49 21.59 1.17
C ALA A 108 13.63 22.04 2.12
N GLY A 109 14.88 21.59 1.91
CA GLY A 109 16.03 22.02 2.71
C GLY A 109 15.96 21.61 4.18
N VAL A 110 15.05 20.70 4.55
CA VAL A 110 14.91 20.24 5.93
C VAL A 110 15.50 18.86 6.08
N VAL A 111 16.75 18.83 6.54
CA VAL A 111 17.26 17.67 7.29
C VAL A 111 16.33 17.54 8.51
N GLU A 112 15.66 16.39 8.64
CA GLU A 112 14.76 15.98 9.74
C GLU A 112 13.28 16.42 9.76
N GLU A 113 12.71 17.01 8.70
CA GLU A 113 11.27 17.35 8.70
C GLU A 113 10.47 16.61 7.62
N ALA A 114 10.52 15.28 7.72
CA ALA A 114 9.28 14.50 7.61
C ALA A 114 8.50 14.55 8.95
N ALA A 115 8.73 15.56 9.80
CA ALA A 115 7.85 15.88 10.90
C ALA A 115 6.59 16.45 10.26
N LYS A 116 5.64 15.54 10.05
CA LYS A 116 4.20 15.78 10.12
C LYS A 116 3.82 17.23 9.83
N LEU A 117 3.29 17.49 8.62
CA LEU A 117 2.09 18.33 8.58
C LEU A 117 1.24 17.89 9.77
N PRO A 118 0.97 18.78 10.76
CA PRO A 118 0.38 18.35 12.01
C PRO A 118 -0.87 17.57 11.63
N THR A 119 -0.85 16.29 11.97
CA THR A 119 -1.99 15.42 11.69
C THR A 119 -3.22 16.07 12.27
N GLU A 120 -4.41 15.81 11.73
CA GLU A 120 -5.65 16.39 12.29
C GLU A 120 -5.71 16.18 13.81
N ALA A 121 -5.20 15.06 14.30
CA ALA A 121 -5.00 14.79 15.73
C ALA A 121 -4.09 15.80 16.45
N GLU A 122 -2.95 16.18 15.87
CA GLU A 122 -2.02 17.18 16.45
C GLU A 122 -2.59 18.59 16.41
N LEU A 123 -3.31 18.95 15.35
CA LEU A 123 -4.05 20.21 15.30
C LEU A 123 -5.15 20.26 16.37
N LEU A 124 -5.89 19.17 16.57
CA LEU A 124 -6.92 19.09 17.60
C LEU A 124 -6.33 19.18 19.02
N ILE A 125 -5.14 18.60 19.25
CA ILE A 125 -4.42 18.75 20.52
C ILE A 125 -4.02 20.22 20.74
N GLN A 126 -3.45 20.88 19.72
CA GLN A 126 -3.09 22.29 19.80
C GLN A 126 -4.32 23.18 20.06
N ILE A 127 -5.46 22.90 19.42
CA ILE A 127 -6.72 23.62 19.65
C ILE A 127 -7.22 23.41 21.09
N ARG A 128 -7.17 22.17 21.61
CA ARG A 128 -7.53 21.87 23.00
C ARG A 128 -6.68 22.70 23.97
N ASP A 129 -5.37 22.69 23.77
CA ASP A 129 -4.42 23.36 24.67
C ASP A 129 -4.61 24.88 24.65
N LEU A 130 -4.88 25.46 23.46
CA LEU A 130 -5.22 26.87 23.30
C LEU A 130 -6.56 27.24 23.97
N LEU A 131 -7.56 26.36 23.91
CA LEU A 131 -8.85 26.57 24.58
C LEU A 131 -8.73 26.48 26.10
N GLU A 132 -7.90 25.58 26.63
CA GLU A 132 -7.61 25.49 28.07
C GLU A 132 -6.91 26.75 28.58
N GLN A 133 -5.94 27.28 27.83
CA GLN A 133 -5.28 28.55 28.16
C GLN A 133 -6.27 29.73 28.20
N GLN A 134 -7.17 29.85 27.21
CA GLN A 134 -8.22 30.89 27.22
C GLN A 134 -9.19 30.75 28.40
N ARG A 135 -9.53 29.51 28.77
CA ARG A 135 -10.43 29.23 29.91
C ARG A 135 -9.77 29.58 31.24
N GLY A 136 -8.47 29.38 31.38
CA GLY A 136 -7.68 29.78 32.55
C GLY A 136 -7.56 31.29 32.72
N THR A 137 -7.37 32.04 31.63
CA THR A 137 -7.30 33.52 31.66
C THR A 137 -8.62 34.19 32.05
N THR A 138 -9.76 33.53 31.81
CA THR A 138 -11.09 34.05 32.17
C THR A 138 -11.41 33.88 33.68
N ALA A 139 -10.60 33.14 34.45
CA ALA A 139 -10.96 32.66 35.79
C ALA A 139 -10.29 33.34 37.01
N ALA A 140 -9.47 34.39 36.89
CA ALA A 140 -8.94 35.10 38.09
C ALA A 140 -8.45 36.54 37.82
N PRO A 141 -8.57 37.51 38.76
CA PRO A 141 -9.48 37.62 39.92
C PRO A 141 -10.13 39.03 40.09
N THR A 142 -11.44 39.14 40.30
CA THR A 142 -12.05 40.31 40.95
C THR A 142 -12.13 40.10 42.46
N ARG A 143 -11.01 40.24 43.17
CA ARG A 143 -11.00 40.39 44.64
C ARG A 143 -9.84 41.27 45.09
N SER A 144 -10.06 42.59 45.10
CA SER A 144 -9.44 43.52 46.04
C SER A 144 -9.83 44.97 45.74
N THR A 145 -10.95 45.42 46.29
CA THR A 145 -11.10 46.83 46.69
C THR A 145 -11.71 46.86 48.08
N GLU A 146 -10.83 46.76 49.07
CA GLU A 146 -11.12 47.08 50.46
C GLU A 146 -11.42 48.59 50.57
N PRO A 147 -12.56 49.00 51.15
CA PRO A 147 -12.90 50.42 51.26
C PRO A 147 -12.11 51.07 52.42
N PRO A 148 -11.62 52.31 52.28
CA PRO A 148 -10.91 52.99 53.35
C PRO A 148 -11.86 53.34 54.50
N SER A 149 -11.44 53.03 55.72
CA SER A 149 -12.13 53.38 56.97
C SER A 149 -12.05 54.90 57.19
N PRO A 150 -13.17 55.63 57.33
CA PRO A 150 -13.13 57.04 57.71
C PRO A 150 -12.86 57.17 59.21
N SER A 151 -11.82 57.92 59.54
CA SER A 151 -11.58 58.43 60.89
C SER A 151 -12.30 59.77 61.06
N ILE A 152 -13.01 59.90 62.18
CA ILE A 152 -13.71 61.08 62.73
C ILE A 152 -15.10 61.37 62.14
#